data_AF-A0A352IDN4-F1
#
_entry.id   AF-A0A352IDN4-F1
#
_cell.length_a   1.000
_cell.length_b   1.000
_cell.length_c   1.000
_cell.angle_alpha   90.00
_cell.angle_beta   90.00
_cell.angle_gamma   90.00
#
_symmetry.space_group_name_H-M   'P 1'
#
loop_
_entity.id
_entity.type
_entity.pdbx_description
1 polymer ?
#
loop_
_entity_poly.entity_id
_entity_poly.type
_entity_poly.pdbx_seq_one_letter_code
_entity_poly.pdbx_strand_id
1 'polypeptide(L)' 'ELGVWVGPGRGSAAGSVVAYCLGITRLDPMKYDLLFERFLNP' A
#
# COMPACT_ATOMS: atom_id res chain seq x y z
N GLU A 1 5.56 -5.21 -18.84
CA GLU A 1 4.33 -5.54 -18.08
C GLU A 1 3.51 -6.58 -18.83
N LEU A 2 2.80 -7.46 -18.12
CA LEU A 2 2.03 -8.57 -18.69
C LEU A 2 0.65 -8.16 -19.27
N GLY A 3 0.34 -6.87 -19.37
CA GLY A 3 -0.97 -6.38 -19.84
C GLY A 3 -2.13 -6.63 -18.85
N VAL A 4 -1.82 -6.96 -17.59
CA VAL A 4 -2.82 -7.23 -16.55
C VAL A 4 -3.02 -5.98 -15.70
N TRP A 5 -4.27 -5.52 -15.60
CA TRP A 5 -4.63 -4.39 -14.77
C TRP A 5 -4.55 -4.74 -13.28
N VAL A 6 -3.80 -3.94 -12.53
CA VAL A 6 -3.72 -3.99 -11.07
C VAL A 6 -4.27 -2.69 -10.50
N GLY A 7 -5.13 -2.78 -9.48
CA GLY A 7 -5.62 -1.60 -8.77
C GLY A 7 -4.54 -0.92 -7.93
N PRO A 8 -4.78 0.29 -7.39
CA PRO A 8 -3.79 1.02 -6.60
C PRO A 8 -3.51 0.41 -5.21
N GLY A 9 -4.33 -0.54 -4.75
CA GLY A 9 -4.28 -1.12 -3.41
C GLY A 9 -5.69 -1.37 -2.89
N ARG A 10 -5.84 -2.22 -1.85
CA ARG A 10 -7.12 -2.46 -1.17
C ARG A 10 -6.90 -2.86 0.29
N GLY A 11 -7.88 -2.58 1.15
CA GLY A 11 -7.79 -2.86 2.58
C GLY A 11 -6.65 -2.07 3.25
N SER A 12 -6.15 -2.58 4.37
CA SER A 12 -5.14 -1.90 5.17
C SER A 12 -3.72 -1.95 4.59
N ALA A 13 -3.45 -2.77 3.55
CA ALA A 13 -2.12 -2.88 2.93
C ALA A 13 -1.55 -1.54 2.43
N ALA A 14 -2.41 -0.58 2.08
CA ALA A 14 -2.01 0.77 1.69
C ALA A 14 -1.31 1.57 2.80
N GLY A 15 -1.45 1.18 4.08
CA GLY A 15 -0.74 1.79 5.20
C GLY A 15 0.73 1.37 5.34
N SER A 16 1.23 0.47 4.49
CA SER A 16 2.64 0.04 4.52
C SER A 16 3.51 0.84 3.55
N VAL A 17 4.45 1.61 4.10
CA VAL A 17 5.50 2.30 3.34
C VAL A 17 6.32 1.30 2.53
N VAL A 18 6.60 0.12 3.11
CA VAL A 18 7.34 -0.95 2.42
C VAL A 18 6.56 -1.44 1.19
N ALA A 19 5.24 -1.64 1.31
CA ALA A 19 4.41 -2.05 0.18
C ALA A 19 4.35 -0.99 -0.94
N TYR A 20 4.34 0.29 -0.57
CA TYR A 20 4.41 1.40 -1.52
C TYR A 20 5.77 1.44 -2.25
N CYS A 21 6.89 1.35 -1.51
CA CYS A 21 8.24 1.34 -2.06
C CYS A 21 8.49 0.17 -3.03
N LEU A 22 7.86 -0.98 -2.78
CA LEU A 22 7.95 -2.17 -3.64
C LEU A 22 6.94 -2.18 -4.80
N GLY A 23 6.08 -1.16 -4.92
CA GLY A 23 5.06 -1.07 -5.97
C GLY A 23 3.89 -2.04 -5.80
N ILE A 24 3.72 -2.65 -4.63
CA ILE A 24 2.57 -3.51 -4.28
C ILE A 24 1.31 -2.64 -4.14
N THR A 25 1.48 -1.46 -3.54
CA THR A 25 0.47 -0.40 -3.50
C THR A 25 0.98 0.83 -4.21
N ARG A 26 0.08 1.67 -4.72
CA ARG A 26 0.40 2.91 -5.46
C ARG A 26 0.03 4.18 -4.69
N LEU A 27 -0.40 4.02 -3.45
CA LEU A 27 -0.83 5.11 -2.60
C LEU A 27 0.25 5.36 -1.55
N ASP A 28 0.72 6.61 -1.47
CA ASP A 28 1.73 7.04 -0.51
C ASP A 28 1.10 7.14 0.89
N PRO A 29 1.43 6.24 1.83
CA PRO A 29 0.84 6.26 3.17
C PRO A 29 1.19 7.50 3.97
N MET A 30 2.33 8.14 3.72
CA MET A 30 2.75 9.35 4.45
C MET A 30 1.94 10.57 4.03
N LYS A 31 1.59 10.68 2.74
CA LYS A 31 0.72 11.75 2.22
C LYS A 31 -0.68 11.73 2.81
N TYR A 32 -1.18 10.55 3.16
CA TYR A 32 -2.56 10.33 3.60
C TYR A 32 -2.67 9.89 5.06
N ASP A 33 -1.58 10.00 5.84
CA ASP A 33 -1.51 9.62 7.25
C ASP A 33 -2.06 8.20 7.53
N LEU A 34 -1.76 7.25 6.64
CA LEU A 34 -2.20 5.86 6.79
C LEU A 34 -1.31 5.11 7.77
N LEU A 35 -1.94 4.39 8.70
CA LEU A 35 -1.26 3.69 9.79
C LEU A 35 -0.81 2.29 9.37
N PHE A 36 0.46 1.96 9.64
CA PHE A 36 1.02 0.63 9.39
C PHE A 36 0.43 -0.41 10.35
N GLU A 37 0.20 -0.04 11.62
CA GLU A 37 -0.30 -0.92 12.68
C GLU A 37 -1.73 -1.40 12.38
N ARG A 38 -2.48 -0.64 11.57
CA ARG A 38 -3.80 -1.05 11.06
C ARG A 38 -3.69 -2.18 10.02
N PHE A 39 -2.54 -2.30 9.35
CA PHE A 39 -2.21 -3.39 8.44
C PHE A 39 -1.68 -4.60 9.20
N LEU A 40 -0.65 -4.39 10.01
CA LEU A 40 0.02 -5.42 10.77
C LEU A 40 0.32 -4.88 12.17
N ASN A 41 -0.43 -5.37 13.17
CA ASN A 41 -0.16 -5.09 14.57
C ASN A 41 1.01 -5.98 15.03
N PRO A 42 2.05 -5.46 15.73
CA PRO A 42 3.13 -6.28 16.29
C PRO A 42 2.66 -7.37 17.26
#